data_AF-A0A7R8VXX8-F1
#
_entry.id   AF-A0A7R8VXX8-F1
#
_cell.length_a   1.000
_cell.length_b   1.000
_cell.length_c   1.000
_cell.angle_alpha   90.00
_cell.angle_beta   90.00
_cell.angle_gamma   90.00
#
_symmetry.space_group_name_H-M   'P 1'
#
loop_
_entity.id
_entity.type
_entity.pdbx_description
1 polymer ?
#
loop_
_entity_poly.entity_id
_entity_poly.type
_entity_poly.pdbx_seq_one_letter_code
_entity_poly.pdbx_strand_id
1 'polypeptide(L)'
;MTERVAPDYKTTLEAEVSIQLNGNHLCGGTILNSNWILTAAHCVQNMKAAELSVLLGTTYLTQGGVTISVSTFIVHASFSPEDAYKNDIAVIKLSQSLTLSSTIQPVSLPSQSQYTPSGLTATLIGWGLLYVSTT
;
A
#
# COMPACT_ATOMS: atom_id res chain seq x y z
N MET A 1 -4.51 -9.06 23.99
CA MET A 1 -4.92 -9.69 22.72
C MET A 1 -3.72 -10.47 22.25
N THR A 2 -3.80 -11.80 22.26
CA THR A 2 -2.63 -12.65 22.04
C THR A 2 -2.42 -12.80 20.55
N GLU A 3 -1.43 -12.09 20.04
CA GLU A 3 -0.90 -12.21 18.69
C GLU A 3 -0.41 -13.65 18.47
N ARG A 4 -0.89 -14.30 17.41
CA ARG A 4 -0.37 -15.58 16.94
C ARG A 4 -0.28 -15.55 15.42
N VAL A 5 0.92 -15.84 14.95
CA VAL A 5 1.44 -15.70 13.58
C VAL A 5 1.17 -16.97 12.77
N ALA A 6 0.78 -16.80 11.50
CA ALA A 6 0.73 -17.85 10.47
C ALA A 6 2.01 -17.83 9.60
N PRO A 7 2.35 -18.93 8.89
CA PRO A 7 3.74 -19.28 8.55
C PRO A 7 4.49 -18.39 7.54
N ASP A 8 3.81 -17.54 6.77
CA ASP A 8 4.41 -16.80 5.64
C ASP A 8 4.50 -15.27 5.87
N TYR A 9 4.70 -14.85 7.13
CA TYR A 9 4.89 -13.45 7.55
C TYR A 9 5.91 -12.67 6.70
N LYS A 10 6.89 -13.39 6.13
CA LYS A 10 8.00 -12.83 5.36
C LYS A 10 7.53 -12.12 4.08
N THR A 11 6.67 -12.75 3.28
CA THR A 11 6.19 -12.19 2.00
C THR A 11 5.30 -10.96 2.21
N THR A 12 4.55 -10.91 3.31
CA THR A 12 3.64 -9.80 3.61
C THR A 12 4.41 -8.50 3.90
N LEU A 13 5.49 -8.58 4.68
CA LEU A 13 6.36 -7.42 4.94
C LEU A 13 7.13 -6.96 3.70
N GLU A 14 7.56 -7.90 2.86
CA GLU A 14 8.33 -7.62 1.66
C GLU A 14 7.55 -6.80 0.61
N ALA A 15 6.22 -6.82 0.68
CA ALA A 15 5.34 -6.07 -0.21
C ALA A 15 4.73 -4.81 0.42
N GLU A 16 5.09 -4.48 1.66
CA GLU A 16 4.55 -3.33 2.39
C GLU A 16 5.08 -2.01 1.80
N VAL A 17 4.18 -1.04 1.62
CA VAL A 17 4.52 0.28 1.10
C VAL A 17 3.95 1.37 1.98
N SER A 18 4.80 2.31 2.38
CA SER A 18 4.35 3.59 2.93
C SER A 18 4.27 4.61 1.79
N ILE A 19 3.07 5.08 1.48
CA ILE A 19 2.86 6.24 0.61
C ILE A 19 3.06 7.48 1.48
N GLN A 20 3.96 8.35 1.06
CA GLN A 20 4.33 9.53 1.81
C GLN A 20 3.94 10.81 1.07
N LEU A 21 3.38 11.75 1.81
CA LEU A 21 3.10 13.11 1.36
C LEU A 21 4.13 14.05 1.98
N ASN A 22 4.94 14.70 1.16
CA ASN A 22 6.02 15.59 1.62
C ASN A 22 6.92 14.93 2.70
N GLY A 23 7.21 13.64 2.53
CA GLY A 23 8.06 12.86 3.45
C GLY A 23 7.37 12.31 4.71
N ASN A 24 6.08 12.56 4.90
CA ASN A 24 5.31 12.03 6.03
C ASN A 24 4.40 10.88 5.58
N HIS A 25 4.28 9.82 6.40
CA HIS A 25 3.36 8.72 6.11
C HIS A 25 1.93 9.24 5.96
N LEU A 26 1.30 8.89 4.84
CA LEU A 26 -0.08 9.24 4.52
C LEU A 26 -0.97 8.00 4.54
N CYS A 27 -0.58 6.97 3.77
CA CYS A 27 -1.36 5.76 3.57
C CYS A 27 -0.46 4.54 3.36
N GLY A 28 -1.06 3.36 3.45
CA GLY A 28 -0.45 2.10 3.01
C GLY A 28 -0.65 1.84 1.51
N GLY A 29 0.14 0.91 0.99
CA GLY A 29 -0.02 0.32 -0.33
C GLY A 29 0.67 -1.04 -0.41
N THR A 30 0.57 -1.69 -1.58
CA THR A 30 1.27 -2.96 -1.84
C THR A 30 1.88 -3.01 -3.23
N ILE A 31 3.00 -3.72 -3.35
CA ILE A 31 3.73 -3.86 -4.62
C ILE A 31 2.99 -4.82 -5.56
N LEU A 32 2.58 -4.35 -6.74
CA LEU A 32 2.03 -5.22 -7.80
C LEU A 32 3.13 -5.78 -8.70
N ASN A 33 4.11 -4.95 -9.03
CA ASN A 33 5.29 -5.31 -9.81
C ASN A 33 6.34 -4.19 -9.66
N SER A 34 7.46 -4.30 -10.38
CA SER A 34 8.56 -3.35 -10.29
C SER A 34 8.20 -1.89 -10.60
N ASN A 35 7.05 -1.59 -11.22
CA ASN A 35 6.68 -0.23 -11.62
C ASN A 35 5.40 0.29 -10.96
N TRP A 36 4.62 -0.59 -10.34
CA TRP A 36 3.24 -0.28 -9.94
C TRP A 36 2.97 -0.69 -8.50
N ILE A 37 2.41 0.25 -7.75
CA ILE A 37 1.92 0.07 -6.39
C ILE A 37 0.40 0.17 -6.41
N LEU A 38 -0.28 -0.72 -5.70
CA LEU A 38 -1.72 -0.67 -5.45
C LEU A 38 -2.00 0.09 -4.15
N THR A 39 -3.03 0.93 -4.15
CA THR A 39 -3.51 1.64 -2.97
C THR A 39 -5.00 1.97 -3.09
N ALA A 40 -5.55 2.67 -2.10
CA ALA A 40 -6.90 3.20 -2.12
C ALA A 40 -6.98 4.50 -2.93
N ALA A 41 -8.12 4.75 -3.56
CA ALA A 41 -8.35 5.97 -4.32
C ALA A 41 -8.39 7.20 -3.42
N HIS A 42 -9.01 7.09 -2.24
CA HIS A 42 -9.14 8.21 -1.31
C HIS A 42 -7.78 8.74 -0.82
N CYS A 43 -6.73 7.91 -0.85
CA CYS A 43 -5.37 8.30 -0.46
C CYS A 43 -4.71 9.27 -1.44
N VAL A 44 -5.08 9.23 -2.73
CA VAL A 44 -4.35 9.96 -3.79
C VAL A 44 -5.21 10.95 -4.58
N GLN A 45 -6.54 10.82 -4.57
CA GLN A 45 -7.45 11.60 -5.42
C GLN A 45 -7.26 13.12 -5.40
N ASN A 46 -6.87 13.69 -4.26
CA ASN A 46 -6.72 15.14 -4.06
C ASN A 46 -5.25 15.57 -3.96
N MET A 47 -4.33 14.69 -4.34
CA MET A 47 -2.89 14.92 -4.24
C MET A 47 -2.29 15.28 -5.60
N LYS A 48 -1.06 15.81 -5.62
CA LYS A 48 -0.26 15.89 -6.84
C LYS A 48 0.84 14.84 -6.80
N ALA A 49 1.13 14.23 -7.94
CA ALA A 49 2.19 13.22 -8.05
C ALA A 49 3.55 13.73 -7.53
N ALA A 50 3.87 15.01 -7.76
CA ALA A 50 5.11 15.64 -7.30
C ALA A 50 5.23 15.77 -5.77
N GLU A 51 4.12 15.68 -5.04
CA GLU A 51 4.09 15.74 -3.57
C GLU A 51 4.21 14.34 -2.94
N LEU A 52 4.10 13.29 -3.77
CA LEU A 52 4.06 11.89 -3.34
C LEU A 52 5.38 11.16 -3.58
N SER A 53 5.75 10.34 -2.62
CA SER A 53 6.76 9.30 -2.75
C SER A 53 6.26 7.99 -2.13
N VAL A 54 6.95 6.90 -2.45
CA VAL A 54 6.74 5.60 -1.80
C VAL A 54 8.03 5.20 -1.08
N LEU A 55 7.89 4.65 0.13
CA LEU A 55 8.97 4.06 0.91
C LEU A 55 8.73 2.55 1.04
N LEU A 56 9.74 1.75 0.71
CA LEU A 56 9.68 0.29 0.69
C LEU A 56 10.93 -0.34 1.32
N GLY A 57 10.84 -1.62 1.70
CA GLY A 57 11.99 -2.41 2.15
C GLY A 57 12.51 -2.03 3.53
N THR A 58 11.70 -1.39 4.35
CA THR A 58 11.98 -1.01 5.74
C THR A 58 10.70 -1.03 6.57
N THR A 59 10.82 -1.31 7.86
CA THR A 59 9.73 -1.19 8.85
C THR A 59 9.70 0.19 9.53
N TYR A 60 10.66 1.06 9.22
CA TYR A 60 10.76 2.41 9.80
C TYR A 60 10.37 3.48 8.78
N LEU A 61 9.51 4.42 9.18
CA LEU A 61 9.01 5.48 8.28
C LEU A 61 10.04 6.54 7.88
N THR A 62 11.16 6.62 8.60
CA THR A 62 12.14 7.71 8.47
C THR A 62 13.56 7.23 8.19
N GLN A 63 13.81 5.92 8.12
CA GLN A 63 15.15 5.36 7.98
C GLN A 63 15.16 4.00 7.28
N GLY A 64 16.26 3.73 6.56
CA GLY A 64 16.42 2.51 5.77
C GLY A 64 15.50 2.46 4.55
N GLY A 65 15.54 1.33 3.85
CA GLY A 65 14.69 1.10 2.68
C GLY A 65 15.07 1.93 1.46
N VAL A 66 14.13 2.04 0.52
CA VAL A 66 14.27 2.79 -0.72
C VAL A 66 13.06 3.70 -0.88
N THR A 67 13.33 4.99 -1.06
CA THR A 67 12.31 5.98 -1.41
C THR A 67 12.31 6.24 -2.91
N ILE A 68 11.15 6.14 -3.55
CA ILE A 68 10.97 6.41 -4.98
C ILE A 68 9.87 7.45 -5.17
N SER A 69 10.13 8.44 -6.03
CA SER A 69 9.14 9.45 -6.40
C SER A 69 8.02 8.86 -7.26
N VAL A 70 6.83 9.44 -7.16
CA VAL A 70 5.69 9.06 -7.99
C VAL A 70 5.76 9.77 -9.34
N SER A 71 5.66 9.02 -10.43
CA SER A 71 5.54 9.58 -11.78
C SER A 71 4.11 10.05 -12.06
N THR A 72 3.14 9.21 -11.73
CA THR A 72 1.70 9.47 -11.88
C THR A 72 0.91 8.46 -11.07
N PHE A 73 -0.38 8.67 -10.93
CA PHE A 73 -1.30 7.69 -10.36
C PHE A 73 -2.62 7.71 -11.13
N ILE A 74 -3.31 6.59 -11.12
CA ILE A 74 -4.58 6.38 -11.81
C ILE A 74 -5.60 5.99 -10.75
N VAL A 75 -6.56 6.87 -10.52
CA VAL A 75 -7.74 6.59 -9.69
C VAL A 75 -8.76 5.83 -10.53
N HIS A 76 -9.43 4.85 -9.93
CA HIS A 76 -10.50 4.13 -10.61
C HIS A 76 -11.58 5.10 -11.10
N ALA A 77 -11.93 5.02 -12.40
CA ALA A 77 -12.79 6.01 -13.06
C ALA A 77 -14.19 6.16 -12.43
N SER A 78 -14.69 5.10 -11.79
CA SER A 78 -16.00 5.09 -11.10
C SER A 78 -15.90 5.29 -9.59
N PHE A 79 -14.75 5.74 -9.07
CA PHE A 79 -14.63 6.17 -7.68
C PHE A 79 -15.35 7.51 -7.47
N SER A 80 -16.10 7.64 -6.39
CA SER A 80 -16.76 8.89 -6.00
C SER A 80 -16.42 9.22 -4.55
N PRO A 81 -15.98 10.44 -4.22
CA PRO A 81 -15.77 10.86 -2.83
C PRO A 81 -17.07 10.84 -1.99
N GLU A 82 -18.23 10.96 -2.64
CA GLU A 82 -19.54 10.93 -1.98
C GLU A 82 -19.96 9.50 -1.56
N ASP A 83 -19.42 8.48 -2.24
CA ASP A 83 -19.58 7.06 -1.93
C ASP A 83 -18.20 6.40 -1.84
N ALA A 84 -17.42 6.88 -0.86
CA ALA A 84 -15.98 6.62 -0.74
C ALA A 84 -15.61 5.14 -0.52
N TYR A 85 -16.58 4.25 -0.32
CA TYR A 85 -16.34 2.81 -0.17
C TYR A 85 -16.35 2.08 -1.51
N LYS A 86 -16.99 2.65 -2.53
CA LYS A 86 -17.19 2.00 -3.81
C LYS A 86 -16.05 2.33 -4.76
N ASN A 87 -15.41 1.28 -5.29
CA ASN A 87 -14.28 1.39 -6.20
C ASN A 87 -13.12 2.21 -5.61
N ASP A 88 -12.90 2.13 -4.30
CA ASP A 88 -11.82 2.81 -3.60
C ASP A 88 -10.47 2.15 -3.87
N ILE A 89 -10.01 2.31 -5.11
CA ILE A 89 -8.81 1.66 -5.63
C ILE A 89 -8.09 2.59 -6.60
N ALA A 90 -6.77 2.64 -6.48
CA ALA A 90 -5.90 3.38 -7.37
C ALA A 90 -4.56 2.64 -7.55
N VAL A 91 -3.89 2.92 -8.66
CA VAL A 91 -2.54 2.43 -8.92
C VAL A 91 -1.57 3.60 -9.07
N ILE A 92 -0.40 3.49 -8.46
CA ILE A 92 0.68 4.48 -8.51
C ILE A 92 1.78 3.94 -9.43
N LYS A 93 2.19 4.75 -10.41
CA LYS A 93 3.35 4.48 -11.25
C LYS A 93 4.59 5.14 -10.67
N LEU A 94 5.64 4.35 -10.50
CA LEU A 94 6.92 4.83 -9.99
C LEU A 94 7.71 5.59 -11.06
N SER A 95 8.51 6.57 -10.64
CA SER A 95 9.42 7.31 -11.55
C SER A 95 10.58 6.45 -12.07
N GLN A 96 10.91 5.39 -11.35
CA GLN A 96 11.90 4.39 -11.73
C GLN A 96 11.47 3.00 -11.24
N SER A 97 11.89 1.96 -11.95
CA SER A 97 11.56 0.58 -11.57
C SER A 97 12.26 0.16 -10.28
N LEU A 98 11.55 -0.57 -9.43
CA LEU A 98 12.11 -1.23 -8.24
C LEU A 98 13.05 -2.36 -8.64
N THR A 99 14.19 -2.40 -7.95
CA THR A 99 15.04 -3.59 -7.89
C THR A 99 14.47 -4.52 -6.82
N LEU A 100 14.00 -5.70 -7.23
CA LEU A 100 13.48 -6.69 -6.30
C LEU A 100 14.60 -7.25 -5.42
N SER A 101 14.29 -7.53 -4.16
CA SER A 101 15.25 -7.97 -3.15
C SER A 101 14.59 -8.86 -2.11
N SER A 102 15.33 -9.36 -1.13
CA SER A 102 14.76 -10.11 0.00
C SER A 102 13.86 -9.28 0.93
N THR A 103 13.71 -7.98 0.69
CA THR A 103 12.83 -7.08 1.48
C THR A 103 11.85 -6.31 0.59
N ILE A 104 11.88 -6.52 -0.73
CA ILE A 104 11.05 -5.82 -1.72
C ILE A 104 10.58 -6.87 -2.74
N GLN A 105 9.35 -7.36 -2.57
CA GLN A 105 8.73 -8.36 -3.44
C GLN A 105 7.27 -8.03 -3.74
N PRO A 106 6.77 -8.30 -4.96
CA PRO A 106 5.37 -8.10 -5.28
C PRO A 106 4.46 -9.16 -4.64
N VAL A 107 3.20 -8.79 -4.38
CA VAL A 107 2.14 -9.76 -4.09
C VAL A 107 1.56 -10.36 -5.37
N SER A 108 0.99 -11.56 -5.24
CA SER A 108 0.17 -12.15 -6.29
C SER A 108 -1.28 -11.71 -6.14
N LEU A 109 -1.88 -11.26 -7.25
CA LEU A 109 -3.31 -10.97 -7.29
C LEU A 109 -4.13 -12.26 -7.36
N PRO A 110 -5.34 -12.28 -6.76
CA PRO A 110 -6.27 -13.38 -6.98
C PRO A 110 -6.64 -13.47 -8.45
N SER A 111 -7.00 -14.68 -8.90
CA SER A 111 -7.54 -14.86 -10.25
C SER A 111 -8.88 -14.13 -10.40
N GLN A 112 -9.20 -13.75 -11.64
CA GLN A 112 -10.48 -13.08 -11.94
C GLN A 112 -11.64 -13.95 -11.47
N SER A 113 -12.55 -13.37 -10.67
CA SER A 113 -13.71 -14.05 -10.09
C SER A 113 -13.38 -15.15 -9.06
N GLN A 114 -12.15 -15.19 -8.54
CA GLN A 114 -11.82 -16.05 -7.41
C GLN A 114 -12.70 -15.71 -6.22
N TYR A 115 -13.45 -16.70 -5.74
CA TYR A 115 -14.24 -16.57 -4.52
C TYR A 115 -13.34 -16.75 -3.30
N THR A 116 -13.47 -15.84 -2.33
CA THR A 116 -12.83 -15.96 -1.02
C THR A 116 -13.89 -16.34 0.02
N PRO A 117 -13.86 -17.57 0.54
CA PRO A 117 -14.80 -18.01 1.58
C PRO A 117 -14.74 -17.16 2.85
N SER A 118 -15.87 -17.05 3.54
CA SER A 118 -15.93 -16.47 4.88
C SER A 118 -15.26 -17.36 5.92
N GLY A 119 -14.76 -16.76 7.00
CA GLY A 119 -14.13 -17.50 8.11
C GLY A 119 -12.66 -17.82 7.90
N LEU A 120 -12.07 -17.33 6.81
CA LEU A 120 -10.63 -17.37 6.61
C LEU A 120 -9.94 -16.29 7.45
N THR A 121 -8.74 -16.61 7.90
CA THR A 121 -7.86 -15.66 8.59
C THR A 121 -7.12 -14.82 7.55
N ALA A 122 -7.04 -13.51 7.78
CA ALA A 122 -6.24 -12.58 7.00
C ALA A 122 -5.26 -11.84 7.93
N THR A 123 -4.17 -11.35 7.34
CA THR A 123 -3.18 -10.50 8.03
C THR A 123 -3.20 -9.12 7.38
N LEU A 124 -3.32 -8.10 8.21
CA LEU A 124 -3.19 -6.70 7.81
C LEU A 124 -1.98 -6.11 8.55
N ILE A 125 -1.18 -5.34 7.84
CA ILE A 125 0.01 -4.65 8.36
C ILE A 125 -0.04 -3.18 7.93
N GLY A 126 0.64 -2.32 8.69
CA GLY A 126 0.75 -0.90 8.39
C GLY A 126 1.15 -0.06 9.60
N TRP A 127 1.34 1.24 9.36
CA TRP A 127 1.72 2.24 10.36
C TRP A 127 0.55 3.11 10.82
N GLY A 128 -0.68 2.57 10.74
CA GLY A 128 -1.88 3.27 11.20
C GLY A 128 -1.85 3.55 12.71
N LEU A 129 -2.64 4.53 13.14
CA LEU A 129 -2.82 4.82 14.56
C LEU A 129 -3.36 3.58 15.30
N LEU A 130 -2.73 3.23 16.41
CA LEU A 130 -3.18 2.12 17.26
C LEU A 130 -4.35 2.52 18.17
N TYR A 131 -4.59 3.83 18.31
CA TYR A 131 -5.68 4.41 19.09
C TYR A 131 -6.14 5.71 18.42
N VAL A 132 -7.45 5.91 18.35
CA VAL A 132 -8.03 7.23 18.03
C VAL A 132 -8.20 8.01 19.32
N SER A 133 -7.70 9.25 19.37
CA SER A 133 -7.98 10.14 20.49
C SER A 133 -9.48 10.43 20.52
N THR A 134 -10.16 9.94 21.55
CA THR A 134 -11.52 10.39 21.85
C THR A 134 -11.41 11.71 22.59
N THR A 135 -11.54 12.82 21.87
CA THR A 135 -11.88 14.12 22.47
C THR A 135 -13.38 14.24 22.67
#